data_AF-A0A925IP47-F1
#
_entry.id   AF-A0A925IP47-F1
#
_cell.length_a   1.000
_cell.length_b   1.000
_cell.length_c   1.000
_cell.angle_alpha   90.00
_cell.angle_beta   90.00
_cell.angle_gamma   90.00
#
_symmetry.space_group_name_H-M   'P 1'
#
loop_
_entity.id
_entity.type
_entity.pdbx_description
1 polymer ?
#
loop_
_entity_poly.entity_id
_entity_poly.type
_entity_poly.pdbx_seq_one_letter_code
_entity_poly.pdbx_strand_id
1 'polypeptide(L)'
;MTSEDKLLALAKEVHNSKALIYVQRIETLQTNFFVFQRNYEELMKLIKVSRNPKKMFELWALRNRHKLEVVISEILRLLHNFLASAETLVSHTRIIMNDWYDQTEFLHEYKTQIKNRFIKDPRTGFIKDLRNFNLHYSFPVTHATFSLKADEKTGETIENFSFVLIKSSLLQWKNWNERAKTYLISCNEEIDIGDLVNEYYKEILDFHNWIVARIYEIHKEDFVWYEEMRQKTLNAMSDEEKKARGII
;
A
#
# COMPACT_ATOMS: atom_id res chain seq x y z
N MET A 1 4.27 25.66 -41.55
CA MET A 1 4.25 24.48 -40.67
C MET A 1 2.81 24.29 -40.22
N THR A 2 2.21 23.16 -40.57
CA THR A 2 0.82 22.85 -40.19
C THR A 2 0.71 22.62 -38.68
N SER A 3 -0.51 22.63 -38.12
CA SER A 3 -0.73 22.29 -36.71
C SER A 3 -0.20 20.88 -36.38
N GLU A 4 -0.37 19.96 -37.32
CA GLU A 4 0.10 18.57 -37.24
C GLU A 4 1.62 18.48 -37.23
N ASP A 5 2.32 19.22 -38.10
CA ASP A 5 3.79 19.28 -38.12
C ASP A 5 4.35 19.78 -36.77
N LYS A 6 3.68 20.77 -36.16
CA LYS A 6 4.06 21.34 -34.87
C LYS A 6 3.86 20.33 -33.73
N LEU A 7 2.74 19.60 -33.73
CA LEU A 7 2.47 18.55 -32.75
C LEU A 7 3.46 17.39 -32.88
N LEU A 8 3.80 16.99 -34.12
CA LEU A 8 4.78 15.93 -34.37
C LEU A 8 6.18 16.33 -33.89
N ALA A 9 6.58 17.59 -34.09
CA ALA A 9 7.86 18.10 -33.60
C ALA A 9 7.92 18.08 -32.06
N LEU A 10 6.88 18.58 -31.38
CA LEU A 10 6.78 18.57 -29.92
C LEU A 10 6.79 17.14 -29.35
N ALA A 11 6.05 16.22 -29.97
CA ALA A 11 6.02 14.82 -29.55
C ALA A 11 7.40 14.16 -29.64
N LYS A 12 8.16 14.43 -30.71
CA LYS A 12 9.55 13.94 -30.85
C LYS A 12 10.48 14.53 -29.80
N GLU A 13 10.33 15.81 -29.49
CA GLU A 13 11.12 16.48 -28.47
C GLU A 13 10.89 15.86 -27.08
N VAL A 14 9.63 15.65 -26.69
CA VAL A 14 9.27 14.97 -25.43
C VAL A 14 9.78 13.53 -25.42
N HIS A 15 9.59 12.77 -26.51
CA HIS A 15 9.99 11.37 -26.61
C HIS A 15 11.49 11.16 -26.38
N ASN A 16 12.32 12.08 -26.86
CA ASN A 16 13.78 12.00 -26.74
C ASN A 16 14.32 12.63 -25.44
N SER A 17 13.46 13.16 -24.58
CA SER A 17 13.88 13.86 -23.36
C SER A 17 14.16 12.89 -22.20
N LYS A 18 15.08 13.29 -21.31
CA LYS A 18 15.26 12.62 -20.01
C LYS A 18 14.05 12.84 -19.09
N ALA A 19 13.34 13.95 -19.27
CA ALA A 19 12.15 14.27 -18.50
C ALA A 19 11.04 13.23 -18.65
N LEU A 20 10.81 12.73 -19.86
CA LEU A 20 9.84 11.65 -20.08
C LEU A 20 10.22 10.38 -19.27
N ILE A 21 11.51 10.07 -19.17
CA ILE A 21 11.98 8.92 -18.38
C ILE A 21 11.60 9.10 -16.91
N TYR A 22 11.82 10.28 -16.32
CA TYR A 22 11.49 10.53 -14.91
C TYR A 22 9.99 10.55 -14.63
N VAL A 23 9.18 11.03 -15.58
CA VAL A 23 7.72 10.94 -15.51
C VAL A 23 7.27 9.48 -15.48
N GLN A 24 7.76 8.65 -16.42
CA GLN A 24 7.45 7.22 -16.46
C GLN A 24 7.90 6.47 -15.19
N ARG A 25 9.03 6.89 -14.61
CA ARG A 25 9.53 6.37 -13.33
C ARG A 25 8.54 6.65 -12.19
N ILE A 26 8.05 7.89 -12.08
CA ILE A 26 7.01 8.25 -11.10
C ILE A 26 5.71 7.46 -11.34
N GLU A 27 5.25 7.38 -12.58
CA GLU A 27 4.03 6.62 -12.94
C GLU A 27 4.16 5.14 -12.55
N THR A 28 5.34 4.54 -12.74
CA THR A 28 5.63 3.16 -12.32
C THR A 28 5.54 2.99 -10.81
N LEU A 29 6.12 3.92 -10.04
CA LEU A 29 6.04 3.90 -8.58
C LEU A 29 4.59 4.07 -8.09
N GLN A 30 3.86 5.01 -8.68
CA GLN A 30 2.46 5.27 -8.36
C GLN A 30 1.56 4.06 -8.70
N THR A 31 1.82 3.38 -9.82
CA THR A 31 1.07 2.17 -10.21
C THR A 31 1.29 1.03 -9.22
N ASN A 32 2.55 0.79 -8.81
CA ASN A 32 2.86 -0.22 -7.79
C ASN A 32 2.19 0.11 -6.45
N PHE A 33 2.23 1.39 -6.04
CA PHE A 33 1.59 1.84 -4.81
C PHE A 33 0.07 1.74 -4.88
N PHE A 34 -0.53 2.07 -6.02
CA PHE A 34 -1.96 1.94 -6.27
C PHE A 34 -2.44 0.50 -6.03
N VAL A 35 -1.75 -0.51 -6.57
CA VAL A 35 -2.13 -1.92 -6.35
C VAL A 35 -2.13 -2.26 -4.86
N PHE A 36 -1.09 -1.85 -4.11
CA PHE A 36 -1.03 -2.05 -2.66
C PHE A 36 -2.15 -1.31 -1.93
N GLN A 37 -2.36 -0.03 -2.26
CA GLN A 37 -3.37 0.82 -1.64
C GLN A 37 -4.78 0.28 -1.86
N ARG A 38 -5.11 -0.22 -3.06
CA ARG A 38 -6.45 -0.77 -3.33
C ARG A 38 -6.73 -2.03 -2.51
N ASN A 39 -5.75 -2.91 -2.36
CA ASN A 39 -5.89 -4.10 -1.51
C ASN A 39 -6.06 -3.72 -0.02
N TYR A 40 -5.34 -2.69 0.44
CA TYR A 40 -5.56 -2.13 1.78
C TYR A 40 -6.97 -1.55 1.94
N GLU A 41 -7.43 -0.72 1.00
CA GLU A 41 -8.74 -0.09 1.03
C GLU A 41 -9.88 -1.11 1.06
N GLU A 42 -9.79 -2.18 0.26
CA GLU A 42 -10.79 -3.25 0.22
C GLU A 42 -10.87 -4.01 1.54
N LEU A 43 -9.72 -4.41 2.10
CA LEU A 43 -9.66 -5.07 3.40
C LEU A 43 -10.23 -4.17 4.50
N MET A 44 -9.79 -2.92 4.57
CA MET A 44 -10.24 -1.98 5.59
C MET A 44 -11.70 -1.59 5.44
N LYS A 45 -12.23 -1.55 4.21
CA LYS A 45 -13.65 -1.32 3.97
C LYS A 45 -14.48 -2.44 4.60
N LEU A 46 -14.10 -3.70 4.40
CA LEU A 46 -14.80 -4.83 5.01
C LEU A 46 -14.69 -4.81 6.54
N ILE A 47 -13.49 -4.57 7.08
CA ILE A 47 -13.28 -4.47 8.54
C ILE A 47 -14.13 -3.34 9.14
N LYS A 48 -14.19 -2.16 8.50
CA LYS A 48 -15.00 -1.02 8.96
C LYS A 48 -16.50 -1.30 8.91
N VAL A 49 -17.00 -1.94 7.86
CA VAL A 49 -18.42 -2.33 7.79
C VAL A 49 -18.77 -3.30 8.92
N SER A 50 -17.86 -4.21 9.22
CA SER A 50 -17.94 -5.16 10.33
C SER A 50 -17.58 -4.57 11.70
N ARG A 51 -17.36 -3.25 11.80
CA ARG A 51 -17.28 -2.52 13.09
C ARG A 51 -18.62 -1.92 13.50
N ASN A 52 -19.66 -1.97 12.64
CA ASN A 52 -20.99 -1.49 12.99
C ASN A 52 -21.67 -2.43 13.99
N PRO A 53 -21.96 -1.99 15.24
CA PRO A 53 -22.46 -2.88 16.28
C PRO A 53 -23.76 -3.59 15.91
N LYS A 54 -24.72 -2.87 15.34
CA LYS A 54 -26.04 -3.44 14.95
C LYS A 54 -25.88 -4.57 13.94
N LYS A 55 -25.05 -4.37 12.91
CA LYS A 55 -24.78 -5.39 11.88
C LYS A 55 -23.99 -6.57 12.44
N MET A 56 -23.06 -6.32 13.35
CA MET A 56 -22.24 -7.37 13.95
C MET A 56 -23.02 -8.25 14.93
N PHE A 57 -23.85 -7.65 15.78
CA PHE A 57 -24.74 -8.42 16.65
C PHE A 57 -25.67 -9.33 15.84
N GLU A 58 -26.16 -8.86 14.69
CA GLU A 58 -26.94 -9.71 13.79
C GLU A 58 -26.08 -10.84 13.19
N LEU A 59 -24.88 -10.54 12.68
CA LEU A 59 -23.98 -11.55 12.09
C LEU A 59 -23.52 -12.60 13.12
N TRP A 60 -23.32 -12.21 14.38
CA TRP A 60 -22.90 -13.10 15.47
C TRP A 60 -24.02 -13.96 16.05
N ALA A 61 -25.28 -13.66 15.76
CA ALA A 61 -26.39 -14.50 16.18
C ALA A 61 -26.16 -15.93 15.69
N LEU A 62 -26.39 -16.94 16.55
CA LEU A 62 -26.11 -18.36 16.25
C LEU A 62 -26.70 -18.82 14.90
N ARG A 63 -27.90 -18.33 14.56
CA ARG A 63 -28.58 -18.59 13.28
C ARG A 63 -27.82 -18.12 12.03
N ASN A 64 -26.91 -17.16 12.19
CA ASN A 64 -26.13 -16.52 11.14
C ASN A 64 -24.67 -16.98 11.11
N ARG A 65 -24.30 -18.05 11.83
CA ARG A 65 -22.91 -18.58 11.87
C ARG A 65 -22.29 -18.78 10.48
N HIS A 66 -23.04 -19.34 9.53
CA HIS A 66 -22.60 -19.50 8.14
C HIS A 66 -22.26 -18.15 7.46
N LYS A 67 -22.99 -17.08 7.77
CA LYS A 67 -22.71 -15.74 7.24
C LYS A 67 -21.42 -15.18 7.83
N LEU A 68 -21.20 -15.39 9.13
CA LEU A 68 -19.95 -14.99 9.77
C LEU A 68 -18.74 -15.73 9.19
N GLU A 69 -18.87 -17.02 8.91
CA GLU A 69 -17.82 -17.83 8.27
C GLU A 69 -17.48 -17.32 6.85
N VAL A 70 -18.50 -16.90 6.07
CA VAL A 70 -18.29 -16.25 4.76
C VAL A 70 -17.53 -14.93 4.93
N VAL A 71 -17.88 -14.10 5.92
CA VAL A 71 -17.18 -12.83 6.18
C VAL A 71 -15.73 -13.08 6.60
N ILE A 72 -15.48 -14.05 7.48
CA ILE A 72 -14.12 -14.42 7.91
C ILE A 72 -13.29 -14.91 6.72
N SER A 73 -13.88 -15.75 5.85
CA SER A 73 -13.21 -16.24 4.64
C SER A 73 -12.82 -15.11 3.70
N GLU A 74 -13.70 -14.12 3.54
CA GLU A 74 -13.42 -12.95 2.71
C GLU A 74 -12.35 -12.04 3.32
N ILE A 75 -12.32 -11.89 4.65
CA ILE A 75 -11.25 -11.18 5.35
C ILE A 75 -9.90 -11.89 5.14
N LEU A 76 -9.86 -13.22 5.23
CA LEU A 76 -8.64 -13.98 4.98
C LEU A 76 -8.15 -13.84 3.54
N ARG A 77 -9.07 -13.88 2.56
CA ARG A 77 -8.76 -13.64 1.13
C ARG A 77 -8.19 -12.24 0.91
N LEU A 78 -8.82 -11.21 1.48
CA LEU A 78 -8.36 -9.82 1.36
C LEU A 78 -7.04 -9.58 2.11
N LEU A 79 -6.84 -10.20 3.28
CA LEU A 79 -5.58 -10.16 4.01
C LEU A 79 -4.46 -10.81 3.20
N HIS A 80 -4.71 -11.95 2.58
CA HIS A 80 -3.75 -12.58 1.66
C HIS A 80 -3.36 -11.63 0.53
N ASN A 81 -4.33 -11.00 -0.12
CA ASN A 81 -4.07 -10.06 -1.21
C ASN A 81 -3.27 -8.84 -0.75
N PHE A 82 -3.61 -8.27 0.42
CA PHE A 82 -2.85 -7.19 1.04
C PHE A 82 -1.39 -7.58 1.26
N LEU A 83 -1.15 -8.72 1.89
CA LEU A 83 0.19 -9.23 2.19
C LEU A 83 1.01 -9.51 0.91
N ALA A 84 0.37 -10.07 -0.12
CA ALA A 84 1.00 -10.30 -1.41
C ALA A 84 1.37 -8.98 -2.10
N SER A 85 0.44 -8.02 -2.14
CA SER A 85 0.68 -6.70 -2.76
C SER A 85 1.74 -5.88 -2.02
N ALA A 86 1.84 -6.01 -0.70
CA ALA A 86 2.89 -5.38 0.10
C ALA A 86 4.29 -5.88 -0.31
N GLU A 87 4.47 -7.20 -0.45
CA GLU A 87 5.74 -7.76 -0.90
C GLU A 87 6.07 -7.34 -2.33
N THR A 88 5.08 -7.31 -3.24
CA THR A 88 5.26 -6.80 -4.61
C THR A 88 5.77 -5.37 -4.60
N LEU A 89 5.12 -4.47 -3.85
CA LEU A 89 5.53 -3.06 -3.74
C LEU A 89 6.96 -2.94 -3.21
N VAL A 90 7.29 -3.63 -2.12
CA VAL A 90 8.63 -3.57 -1.50
C VAL A 90 9.70 -4.09 -2.46
N SER A 91 9.47 -5.25 -3.08
CA SER A 91 10.44 -5.87 -3.97
C SER A 91 10.64 -5.06 -5.25
N HIS A 92 9.57 -4.57 -5.88
CA HIS A 92 9.68 -3.72 -7.07
C HIS A 92 10.40 -2.41 -6.74
N THR A 93 9.98 -1.71 -5.69
CA THR A 93 10.59 -0.42 -5.30
C THR A 93 12.07 -0.59 -5.03
N ARG A 94 12.48 -1.67 -4.34
CA ARG A 94 13.90 -1.94 -4.08
C ARG A 94 14.70 -2.15 -5.36
N ILE A 95 14.21 -2.97 -6.30
CA ILE A 95 14.90 -3.22 -7.58
C ILE A 95 15.03 -1.91 -8.35
N ILE A 96 13.90 -1.24 -8.53
CA ILE A 96 13.78 0.04 -9.23
C ILE A 96 14.73 1.11 -8.66
N MET A 97 14.79 1.27 -7.33
CA MET A 97 15.67 2.26 -6.71
C MET A 97 17.15 1.93 -6.90
N ASN A 98 17.55 0.65 -6.86
CA ASN A 98 18.93 0.28 -7.16
C ASN A 98 19.25 0.52 -8.64
N ASP A 99 18.33 0.17 -9.56
CA ASP A 99 18.56 0.31 -11.00
C ASP A 99 18.63 1.78 -11.45
N TRP A 100 17.77 2.64 -10.91
CA TRP A 100 17.62 4.03 -11.36
C TRP A 100 18.65 4.98 -10.77
N TYR A 101 19.16 4.65 -9.59
CA TYR A 101 19.97 5.52 -8.75
C TYR A 101 21.26 4.83 -8.29
N ASP A 102 21.72 3.81 -9.01
CA ASP A 102 22.97 3.13 -8.70
C ASP A 102 24.11 4.14 -8.55
N GLN A 103 24.93 3.93 -7.52
CA GLN A 103 26.08 4.79 -7.18
C GLN A 103 25.76 6.28 -6.94
N THR A 104 24.49 6.65 -6.71
CA THR A 104 24.10 8.03 -6.34
C THR A 104 23.98 8.22 -4.83
N GLU A 105 24.08 9.47 -4.37
CA GLU A 105 23.80 9.85 -2.97
C GLU A 105 22.36 9.52 -2.56
N PHE A 106 21.40 9.66 -3.47
CA PHE A 106 20.00 9.35 -3.19
C PHE A 106 19.78 7.88 -2.85
N LEU A 107 20.50 6.95 -3.48
CA LEU A 107 20.42 5.53 -3.11
C LEU A 107 20.96 5.28 -1.68
N HIS A 108 21.96 6.04 -1.24
CA HIS A 108 22.44 5.98 0.14
C HIS A 108 21.39 6.52 1.13
N GLU A 109 20.75 7.64 0.80
CA GLU A 109 19.64 8.22 1.55
C GLU A 109 18.47 7.21 1.68
N TYR A 110 18.06 6.62 0.56
CA TYR A 110 17.05 5.57 0.49
C TYR A 110 17.36 4.37 1.41
N LYS A 111 18.58 3.82 1.32
CA LYS A 111 19.02 2.71 2.18
C LYS A 111 18.99 3.08 3.67
N THR A 112 19.32 4.33 3.99
CA THR A 112 19.26 4.86 5.36
C THR A 112 17.82 4.96 5.86
N GLN A 113 16.89 5.47 5.05
CA GLN A 113 15.47 5.50 5.39
C GLN A 113 14.89 4.10 5.59
N ILE A 114 15.24 3.13 4.73
CA ILE A 114 14.85 1.73 4.92
C ILE A 114 15.31 1.19 6.27
N LYS A 115 16.58 1.45 6.64
CA LYS A 115 17.14 1.01 7.91
C LYS A 115 16.42 1.63 9.11
N ASN A 116 16.11 2.92 9.03
CA ASN A 116 15.50 3.64 10.13
C ASN A 116 14.03 3.29 10.33
N ARG A 117 13.28 3.11 9.24
CA ARG A 117 11.83 2.90 9.28
C ARG A 117 11.45 1.43 9.40
N PHE A 118 12.08 0.55 8.61
CA PHE A 118 11.59 -0.82 8.47
C PHE A 118 12.50 -1.87 9.10
N ILE A 119 13.83 -1.73 9.04
CA ILE A 119 14.71 -2.76 9.62
C ILE A 119 14.54 -2.86 11.14
N LYS A 120 14.42 -1.69 11.79
CA LYS A 120 14.24 -1.56 13.25
C LYS A 120 12.83 -1.91 13.72
N ASP A 121 11.83 -1.87 12.83
CA ASP A 121 10.45 -2.21 13.18
C ASP A 121 10.20 -3.72 13.00
N PRO A 122 10.01 -4.50 14.09
CA PRO A 122 9.79 -5.93 14.00
C PRO A 122 8.46 -6.30 13.31
N ARG A 123 7.46 -5.38 13.27
CA ARG A 123 6.20 -5.57 12.53
C ARG A 123 6.43 -5.89 11.07
N THR A 124 7.42 -5.26 10.45
CA THR A 124 7.74 -5.48 9.03
C THR A 124 8.26 -6.88 8.77
N GLY A 125 9.03 -7.44 9.71
CA GLY A 125 9.49 -8.82 9.68
C GLY A 125 8.31 -9.79 9.83
N PHE A 126 7.38 -9.47 10.73
CA PHE A 126 6.17 -10.25 10.92
C PHE A 126 5.25 -10.24 9.69
N ILE A 127 4.94 -9.08 9.10
CA ILE A 127 4.11 -8.97 7.89
C ILE A 127 4.67 -9.81 6.74
N LYS A 128 5.99 -9.72 6.53
CA LYS A 128 6.68 -10.51 5.50
C LYS A 128 6.53 -12.02 5.74
N ASP A 129 6.71 -12.46 6.97
CA ASP A 129 6.61 -13.88 7.29
C ASP A 129 5.17 -14.36 7.37
N LEU A 130 4.21 -13.50 7.73
CA LEU A 130 2.78 -13.81 7.72
C LEU A 130 2.31 -14.10 6.29
N ARG A 131 2.84 -13.38 5.29
CA ARG A 131 2.66 -13.72 3.87
C ARG A 131 3.14 -15.14 3.57
N ASN A 132 4.31 -15.52 4.08
CA ASN A 132 4.88 -16.85 3.86
C ASN A 132 4.11 -17.95 4.60
N PHE A 133 3.64 -17.68 5.82
CA PHE A 133 2.73 -18.53 6.56
C PHE A 133 1.48 -18.83 5.73
N ASN A 134 0.82 -17.79 5.21
CA ASN A 134 -0.39 -17.90 4.39
C ASN A 134 -0.19 -18.69 3.09
N LEU A 135 1.03 -18.74 2.56
CA LEU A 135 1.34 -19.38 1.28
C LEU A 135 1.92 -20.78 1.40
N HIS A 136 2.59 -21.08 2.50
CA HIS A 136 3.40 -22.30 2.62
C HIS A 136 3.04 -23.16 3.83
N TYR A 137 2.14 -22.70 4.70
CA TYR A 137 1.75 -23.44 5.89
C TYR A 137 0.23 -23.56 6.03
N SER A 138 -0.46 -22.45 6.30
CA SER A 138 -1.91 -22.43 6.54
C SER A 138 -2.44 -21.01 6.44
N PHE A 139 -3.75 -20.85 6.33
CA PHE A 139 -4.39 -19.60 6.73
C PHE A 139 -4.42 -19.50 8.27
N PRO A 140 -4.22 -18.30 8.83
CA PRO A 140 -4.21 -18.11 10.27
C PRO A 140 -5.60 -18.33 10.82
N VAL A 141 -5.69 -18.94 12.00
CA VAL A 141 -6.95 -19.01 12.73
C VAL A 141 -7.37 -17.58 13.04
N THR A 142 -8.58 -17.24 12.60
CA THR A 142 -9.20 -15.94 12.80
C THR A 142 -10.59 -16.11 13.37
N HIS A 143 -10.96 -15.22 14.27
CA HIS A 143 -12.33 -15.07 14.70
C HIS A 143 -12.67 -13.58 14.84
N ALA A 144 -13.96 -13.30 14.89
CA ALA A 144 -14.43 -12.01 15.33
C ALA A 144 -14.35 -11.94 16.85
N THR A 145 -13.96 -10.79 17.41
CA THR A 145 -13.96 -10.50 18.85
C THR A 145 -14.77 -9.25 19.15
N PHE A 146 -15.24 -9.13 20.38
CA PHE A 146 -15.95 -7.95 20.90
C PHE A 146 -15.18 -7.43 22.11
N SER A 147 -14.92 -6.13 22.09
CA SER A 147 -14.23 -5.42 23.17
C SER A 147 -14.86 -4.07 23.39
N LEU A 148 -14.68 -3.52 24.58
CA LEU A 148 -15.00 -2.12 24.87
C LEU A 148 -13.67 -1.35 24.81
N LYS A 149 -13.56 -0.38 23.90
CA LYS A 149 -12.39 0.53 23.80
C LYS A 149 -12.80 1.92 24.25
N ALA A 150 -11.90 2.69 24.85
CA ALA A 150 -12.13 4.12 25.05
C ALA A 150 -11.87 4.86 23.73
N ASP A 151 -12.75 5.79 23.38
CA ASP A 151 -12.52 6.72 22.28
C ASP A 151 -11.37 7.67 22.66
N GLU A 152 -10.34 7.75 21.83
CA GLU A 152 -9.14 8.53 22.12
C GLU A 152 -9.39 10.04 22.18
N LYS A 153 -10.48 10.54 21.58
CA LYS A 153 -10.81 11.97 21.54
C LYS A 153 -11.81 12.36 22.62
N THR A 154 -12.81 11.53 22.88
CA THR A 154 -13.89 11.85 23.83
C THR A 154 -13.73 11.17 25.18
N GLY A 155 -12.92 10.12 25.27
CA GLY A 155 -12.79 9.26 26.45
C GLY A 155 -13.98 8.35 26.70
N GLU A 156 -14.99 8.39 25.81
CA GLU A 156 -16.20 7.57 25.96
C GLU A 156 -15.91 6.10 25.64
N THR A 157 -16.59 5.19 26.33
CA THR A 157 -16.48 3.77 26.02
C THR A 157 -17.29 3.45 24.76
N ILE A 158 -16.60 2.95 23.74
CA ILE A 158 -17.19 2.52 22.48
C ILE A 158 -17.09 1.00 22.32
N GLU A 159 -18.16 0.43 21.77
CA GLU A 159 -18.19 -0.97 21.34
C GLU A 159 -17.27 -1.18 20.13
N ASN A 160 -16.32 -2.09 20.25
CA ASN A 160 -15.35 -2.40 19.20
C ASN A 160 -15.46 -3.88 18.82
N PHE A 161 -15.93 -4.11 17.59
CA PHE A 161 -15.89 -5.42 16.94
C PHE A 161 -14.65 -5.49 16.04
N SER A 162 -13.85 -6.54 16.17
CA SER A 162 -12.67 -6.70 15.32
C SER A 162 -12.44 -8.15 14.91
N PHE A 163 -11.54 -8.33 13.97
CA PHE A 163 -11.06 -9.65 13.55
C PHE A 163 -9.61 -9.78 13.95
N VAL A 164 -9.29 -10.88 14.61
CA VAL A 164 -8.00 -11.09 15.24
C VAL A 164 -7.31 -12.32 14.70
N LEU A 165 -5.97 -12.27 14.64
CA LEU A 165 -5.13 -13.44 14.47
C LEU A 165 -4.79 -14.01 15.86
N ILE A 166 -4.74 -15.33 15.96
CA ILE A 166 -4.43 -16.02 17.22
C ILE A 166 -2.95 -16.37 17.28
N LYS A 167 -2.21 -15.72 18.20
CA LYS A 167 -0.77 -15.87 18.37
C LYS A 167 -0.36 -17.32 18.61
N SER A 168 -1.05 -18.06 19.47
CA SER A 168 -0.75 -19.48 19.72
C SER A 168 -0.88 -20.35 18.47
N SER A 169 -1.81 -20.04 17.56
CA SER A 169 -1.92 -20.70 16.26
C SER A 169 -0.75 -20.34 15.33
N LEU A 170 -0.37 -19.06 15.28
CA LEU A 170 0.77 -18.59 14.49
C LEU A 170 2.09 -19.25 14.94
N LEU A 171 2.29 -19.41 16.25
CA LEU A 171 3.49 -20.01 16.85
C LEU A 171 3.67 -21.50 16.54
N GLN A 172 2.68 -22.17 15.95
CA GLN A 172 2.83 -23.55 15.47
C GLN A 172 3.80 -23.64 14.29
N TRP A 173 3.89 -22.57 13.49
CA TRP A 173 4.86 -22.51 12.40
C TRP A 173 6.22 -22.10 12.95
N LYS A 174 7.25 -22.90 12.68
CA LYS A 174 8.60 -22.71 13.28
C LYS A 174 9.50 -21.76 12.47
N ASN A 175 9.12 -21.41 11.24
CA ASN A 175 9.97 -20.69 10.30
C ASN A 175 9.81 -19.17 10.35
N TRP A 176 9.33 -18.62 11.47
CA TRP A 176 9.39 -17.18 11.73
C TRP A 176 10.85 -16.73 11.85
N ASN A 177 11.20 -15.63 11.21
CA ASN A 177 12.47 -14.94 11.37
C ASN A 177 12.56 -14.22 12.71
N GLU A 178 13.76 -13.82 13.13
CA GLU A 178 14.00 -13.20 14.45
C GLU A 178 13.19 -11.90 14.69
N ARG A 179 12.93 -11.11 13.64
CA ARG A 179 12.11 -9.91 13.75
C ARG A 179 10.63 -10.25 13.94
N ALA A 180 10.13 -11.24 13.21
CA ALA A 180 8.77 -11.72 13.37
C ALA A 180 8.55 -12.34 14.75
N LYS A 181 9.52 -13.11 15.27
CA LYS A 181 9.49 -13.63 16.65
C LYS A 181 9.45 -12.50 17.67
N THR A 182 10.32 -11.50 17.52
CA THR A 182 10.33 -10.30 18.40
C THR A 182 8.96 -9.64 18.42
N TYR A 183 8.31 -9.46 17.25
CA TYR A 183 6.96 -8.91 17.19
C TYR A 183 5.94 -9.80 17.90
N LEU A 184 5.91 -11.10 17.57
CA LEU A 184 4.98 -12.05 18.19
C LEU A 184 5.14 -12.09 19.72
N ILE A 185 6.36 -12.00 20.25
CA ILE A 185 6.61 -11.94 21.70
C ILE A 185 5.96 -10.69 22.30
N SER A 186 6.08 -9.53 21.64
CA SER A 186 5.50 -8.26 22.12
C SER A 186 3.97 -8.21 22.03
N CYS A 187 3.35 -9.05 21.21
CA CYS A 187 1.90 -9.09 21.05
C CYS A 187 1.19 -9.87 22.18
N ASN A 188 -0.06 -9.47 22.41
CA ASN A 188 -1.04 -10.28 23.14
C ASN A 188 -1.44 -11.53 22.35
N GLU A 189 -2.30 -12.37 22.93
CA GLU A 189 -2.80 -13.58 22.25
C GLU A 189 -3.62 -13.24 20.99
N GLU A 190 -4.41 -12.18 21.05
CA GLU A 190 -5.21 -11.68 19.93
C GLU A 190 -4.50 -10.49 19.28
N ILE A 191 -4.24 -10.59 17.97
CA ILE A 191 -3.64 -9.53 17.15
C ILE A 191 -4.71 -8.96 16.22
N ASP A 192 -5.15 -7.72 16.45
CA ASP A 192 -6.16 -7.05 15.62
C ASP A 192 -5.64 -6.84 14.19
N ILE A 193 -6.30 -7.46 13.21
CA ILE A 193 -5.91 -7.38 11.80
C ILE A 193 -6.02 -5.94 11.30
N GLY A 194 -7.08 -5.23 11.68
CA GLY A 194 -7.33 -3.86 11.22
C GLY A 194 -6.25 -2.90 11.72
N ASP A 195 -5.87 -3.02 12.99
CA ASP A 195 -4.84 -2.17 13.59
C ASP A 195 -3.46 -2.50 12.97
N LEU A 196 -3.13 -3.80 12.85
CA LEU A 196 -1.89 -4.27 12.21
C LEU A 196 -1.71 -3.74 10.78
N VAL A 197 -2.72 -3.90 9.91
CA VAL A 197 -2.61 -3.50 8.50
C VAL A 197 -2.62 -1.97 8.34
N ASN A 198 -3.36 -1.26 9.19
CA ASN A 198 -3.41 0.21 9.17
C ASN A 198 -2.09 0.84 9.62
N GLU A 199 -1.47 0.31 10.68
CA GLU A 199 -0.15 0.76 11.12
C GLU A 199 0.91 0.55 10.03
N TYR A 200 0.96 -0.66 9.44
CA TYR A 200 1.90 -0.94 8.37
C TYR A 200 1.64 -0.08 7.12
N TYR A 201 0.38 0.10 6.72
CA TYR A 201 0.01 0.95 5.59
C TYR A 201 0.47 2.41 5.77
N LYS A 202 0.29 2.99 6.97
CA LYS A 202 0.71 4.37 7.26
C LYS A 202 2.22 4.56 7.07
N GLU A 203 3.03 3.62 7.58
CA GLU A 203 4.49 3.66 7.42
C GLU A 203 4.90 3.55 5.95
N ILE A 204 4.24 2.69 5.18
CA ILE A 204 4.51 2.52 3.74
C ILE A 204 4.07 3.76 2.95
N LEU A 205 2.91 4.34 3.25
CA LEU A 205 2.42 5.56 2.60
C LEU A 205 3.37 6.73 2.86
N ASP A 206 3.78 6.95 4.11
CA ASP A 206 4.72 8.02 4.45
C ASP A 206 6.06 7.85 3.72
N PHE A 207 6.60 6.63 3.71
CA PHE A 207 7.83 6.32 2.99
C PHE A 207 7.69 6.48 1.47
N HIS A 208 6.58 6.05 0.89
CA HIS A 208 6.30 6.20 -0.54
C HIS A 208 6.23 7.68 -0.94
N ASN A 209 5.50 8.49 -0.17
CA ASN A 209 5.41 9.93 -0.38
C ASN A 209 6.79 10.59 -0.29
N TRP A 210 7.61 10.18 0.68
CA TRP A 210 8.98 10.66 0.79
C TRP A 210 9.83 10.32 -0.44
N ILE A 211 9.78 9.08 -0.96
CA ILE A 211 10.50 8.70 -2.19
C ILE A 211 10.07 9.59 -3.34
N VAL A 212 8.77 9.72 -3.57
CA VAL A 212 8.21 10.51 -4.68
C VAL A 212 8.63 11.97 -4.57
N ALA A 213 8.54 12.57 -3.38
CA ALA A 213 8.98 13.93 -3.13
C ALA A 213 10.47 14.12 -3.44
N ARG A 214 11.34 13.21 -3.00
CA ARG A 214 12.78 13.29 -3.27
C ARG A 214 13.11 13.15 -4.76
N ILE A 215 12.41 12.28 -5.49
CA ILE A 215 12.58 12.16 -6.95
C ILE A 215 12.16 13.47 -7.65
N TYR A 216 11.05 14.09 -7.24
CA TYR A 216 10.63 15.40 -7.74
C TYR A 216 11.65 16.50 -7.45
N GLU A 217 12.27 16.49 -6.26
CA GLU A 217 13.30 17.45 -5.89
C GLU A 217 14.58 17.28 -6.73
N ILE A 218 15.05 16.04 -6.91
CA ILE A 218 16.27 15.73 -7.66
C ILE A 218 16.10 16.06 -9.15
N HIS A 219 14.92 15.81 -9.72
CA HIS A 219 14.63 16.00 -11.15
C HIS A 219 13.69 17.18 -11.42
N LYS A 220 13.70 18.19 -10.55
CA LYS A 220 12.76 19.32 -10.60
C LYS A 220 12.73 20.01 -11.97
N GLU A 221 13.90 20.27 -12.54
CA GLU A 221 14.01 20.95 -13.84
C GLU A 221 13.40 20.11 -14.97
N ASP A 222 13.63 18.80 -14.96
CA ASP A 222 13.05 17.86 -15.92
C ASP A 222 11.51 17.85 -15.82
N PHE A 223 10.95 17.81 -14.61
CA PHE A 223 9.50 17.82 -14.41
C PHE A 223 8.86 19.15 -14.83
N VAL A 224 9.49 20.29 -14.52
CA VAL A 224 9.03 21.61 -14.97
C VAL A 224 9.03 21.67 -16.49
N TRP A 225 10.13 21.25 -17.13
CA TRP A 225 10.23 21.22 -18.58
C TRP A 225 9.15 20.33 -19.22
N TYR A 226 8.88 19.15 -18.64
CA TYR A 226 7.85 18.26 -19.15
C TYR A 226 6.47 18.90 -19.10
N GLU A 227 6.12 19.57 -18.01
CA GLU A 227 4.82 20.24 -17.88
C GLU A 227 4.69 21.42 -18.86
N GLU A 228 5.76 22.17 -19.09
CA GLU A 228 5.79 23.21 -20.12
C GLU A 228 5.57 22.62 -21.51
N MET A 229 6.21 21.50 -21.86
CA MET A 229 6.02 20.84 -23.16
C MET A 229 4.61 20.27 -23.29
N ARG A 230 4.06 19.72 -22.20
CA ARG A 230 2.68 19.25 -22.14
C ARG A 230 1.71 20.39 -22.40
N GLN A 231 1.90 21.54 -21.77
CA GLN A 231 1.06 22.72 -22.01
C GLN A 231 1.19 23.27 -23.44
N LYS A 232 2.41 23.31 -24.00
CA LYS A 232 2.62 23.68 -25.41
C LYS A 232 1.91 22.73 -26.36
N THR A 233 1.92 21.43 -26.06
CA THR A 233 1.21 20.40 -26.83
C THR A 233 -0.29 20.63 -26.76
N LEU A 234 -0.85 20.82 -25.57
CA LEU A 234 -2.28 21.12 -25.37
C LEU A 234 -2.72 22.39 -26.11
N ASN A 235 -1.90 23.43 -26.12
CA ASN A 235 -2.19 24.69 -26.80
C ASN A 235 -2.10 24.58 -28.33
N ALA A 236 -1.33 23.61 -28.85
CA ALA A 236 -1.20 23.36 -30.28
C ALA A 236 -2.28 22.41 -30.83
N MET A 237 -3.07 21.77 -29.96
CA MET A 237 -4.18 20.90 -30.37
C MET A 237 -5.42 21.69 -30.81
N SER A 238 -6.13 21.19 -31.81
CA SER A 238 -7.46 21.66 -32.20
C SER A 238 -8.51 21.29 -31.16
N ASP A 239 -9.67 21.95 -31.18
CA ASP A 239 -10.76 21.64 -30.25
C ASP A 239 -11.36 20.24 -30.48
N GLU A 240 -11.35 19.76 -31.72
CA GLU A 240 -11.73 18.38 -32.05
C GLU A 240 -10.76 17.37 -31.44
N GLU A 241 -9.45 17.65 -31.48
CA GLU A 241 -8.42 16.79 -30.88
C GLU A 241 -8.50 16.80 -29.34
N LYS A 242 -8.77 17.96 -28.73
CA LYS A 242 -8.96 18.07 -27.28
C LYS A 242 -10.20 17.30 -26.83
N LYS A 243 -11.30 17.40 -27.58
CA LYS A 243 -12.54 16.67 -27.32
C LYS A 243 -12.36 15.16 -27.47
N ALA A 244 -11.63 14.70 -28.49
CA ALA A 244 -11.32 13.29 -28.69
C ALA A 244 -10.50 12.68 -27.53
N ARG A 245 -9.72 13.50 -26.81
CA ARG A 245 -8.93 13.07 -25.64
C ARG A 245 -9.60 13.36 -24.29
N GLY A 246 -10.83 13.85 -24.28
CA GLY A 246 -11.58 14.17 -23.05
C GLY A 246 -10.98 15.33 -22.25
N ILE A 247 -10.28 16.26 -22.91
CA ILE A 247 -9.66 17.44 -22.28
C ILE A 247 -10.69 18.57 -22.15
N ILE A 248 -11.63 18.68 -23.11
CA ILE A 248 -12.79 19.60 -23.12
C ILE A 248 -14.03 18.87 -23.63
#